data_AF-A0A9E4WXA1-F1
#
_entry.id   AF-A0A9E4WXA1-F1
#
_cell.length_a   1.000
_cell.length_b   1.000
_cell.length_c   1.000
_cell.angle_alpha   90.00
_cell.angle_beta   90.00
_cell.angle_gamma   90.00
#
_symmetry.space_group_name_H-M   'P 1'
#
loop_
_entity.id
_entity.type
_entity.pdbx_description
1 polymer ?
#
loop_
_entity_poly.entity_id
_entity_poly.type
_entity_poly.pdbx_seq_one_letter_code
_entity_poly.pdbx_strand_id
1 'polypeptide(L)'
;MTTWTDAQMASIDKMLNPSSIAIVGASPRMQYGGRMLAAVLKAKDRIRVYPVNPRYEEIQDTRCYPSVTDLPEAPDLVGIVVPYNRVLDVLRESHQKGTRA
;
A
#
# COMPACT_ATOMS: atom_id res chain seq x y z
N MET A 1 16.83 9.69 -27.50
CA MET A 1 15.67 9.00 -26.91
C MET A 1 16.17 8.30 -25.66
N THR A 2 15.86 8.81 -24.48
CA THR A 2 16.35 8.25 -23.22
C THR A 2 15.52 7.03 -22.88
N THR A 3 16.12 5.85 -22.92
CA THR A 3 15.50 4.61 -22.44
C THR A 3 15.55 4.57 -20.92
N TRP A 4 14.56 3.93 -20.30
CA TRP A 4 14.51 3.71 -18.86
C TRP A 4 15.66 2.81 -18.41
N THR A 5 16.19 3.06 -17.21
CA THR A 5 17.20 2.20 -16.57
C THR A 5 16.60 0.89 -16.09
N ASP A 6 17.42 -0.14 -15.90
CA ASP A 6 16.99 -1.43 -15.35
C ASP A 6 16.30 -1.29 -13.98
N ALA A 7 16.79 -0.37 -13.14
CA ALA A 7 16.18 -0.07 -11.84
C ALA A 7 14.78 0.53 -11.98
N GLN A 8 14.57 1.45 -12.94
CA GLN A 8 13.25 2.00 -13.23
C GLN A 8 12.31 0.94 -13.80
N MET A 9 12.81 0.05 -14.66
CA MET A 9 12.03 -1.07 -15.20
C MET A 9 11.61 -2.04 -14.10
N ALA A 10 12.50 -2.36 -13.15
CA ALA A 10 12.18 -3.21 -12.01
C ALA A 10 11.11 -2.58 -11.08
N SER A 11 11.16 -1.26 -10.85
CA SER A 11 10.11 -0.56 -10.10
C SER A 11 8.76 -0.59 -10.82
N ILE A 12 8.74 -0.38 -12.14
CA ILE A 12 7.51 -0.46 -12.94
C ILE A 12 6.94 -1.89 -12.90
N ASP A 13 7.78 -2.91 -13.04
CA ASP A 13 7.33 -4.30 -12.95
C ASP A 13 6.71 -4.59 -11.58
N LYS A 14 7.34 -4.17 -10.48
CA LYS A 14 6.77 -4.28 -9.13
C LYS A 14 5.43 -3.55 -8.97
N MET A 15 5.27 -2.39 -9.60
CA MET A 15 4.01 -1.64 -9.57
C MET A 15 2.89 -2.39 -10.31
N LEU A 16 3.20 -3.05 -11.42
CA LEU A 16 2.23 -3.77 -12.24
C LEU A 16 1.94 -5.19 -11.73
N ASN A 17 2.95 -5.84 -11.12
CA ASN A 17 2.92 -7.22 -10.64
C ASN A 17 3.38 -7.33 -9.17
N PRO A 18 2.75 -6.63 -8.21
CA PRO A 18 3.19 -6.65 -6.82
C PRO A 18 2.90 -8.01 -6.17
N SER A 19 3.84 -8.54 -5.38
CA SER A 19 3.56 -9.70 -4.50
C SER A 19 2.93 -9.27 -3.18
N SER A 20 3.00 -7.97 -2.87
CA SER A 20 2.44 -7.37 -1.66
C SER A 20 2.02 -5.91 -1.89
N ILE A 21 0.92 -5.49 -1.27
CA ILE A 21 0.39 -4.13 -1.40
C ILE A 21 -0.14 -3.61 -0.06
N ALA A 22 0.21 -2.38 0.28
CA ALA A 22 -0.35 -1.67 1.43
C ALA A 22 -1.33 -0.58 0.98
N ILE A 23 -2.49 -0.49 1.63
CA ILE A 23 -3.52 0.52 1.35
C ILE A 23 -3.63 1.47 2.54
N VAL A 24 -3.02 2.64 2.39
CA VAL A 24 -3.00 3.68 3.43
C VAL A 24 -4.24 4.55 3.32
N GLY A 25 -4.96 4.69 4.43
CA GLY A 25 -6.31 5.25 4.42
C GLY A 25 -7.40 4.19 4.22
N ALA A 26 -7.06 2.91 4.39
CA ALA A 26 -8.03 1.82 4.44
C ALA A 26 -9.16 2.13 5.45
N SER A 27 -10.39 1.75 5.13
CA SER A 27 -11.56 2.00 5.99
C SER A 27 -12.60 0.91 5.76
N PRO A 28 -13.42 0.54 6.77
CA PRO A 28 -14.58 -0.32 6.56
C PRO A 28 -15.69 0.39 5.76
N ARG A 29 -15.61 1.71 5.59
CA ARG A 29 -16.58 2.49 4.80
C ARG A 29 -16.25 2.39 3.31
N MET A 30 -17.26 2.13 2.48
CA MET A 30 -17.14 2.03 1.01
C MET A 30 -16.97 3.38 0.29
N GLN A 31 -16.11 4.24 0.84
CA GLN A 31 -15.56 5.45 0.21
C GLN A 31 -14.24 5.11 -0.50
N TYR A 32 -13.40 6.09 -0.85
CA TYR A 32 -12.18 5.86 -1.63
C TYR A 32 -11.26 4.76 -1.05
N GLY A 33 -10.87 4.88 0.22
CA GLY A 33 -9.95 3.93 0.85
C GLY A 33 -10.54 2.54 1.04
N GLY A 34 -11.80 2.43 1.47
CA GLY A 34 -12.47 1.14 1.60
C GLY A 34 -12.78 0.47 0.26
N ARG A 35 -13.13 1.24 -0.77
CA ARG A 35 -13.31 0.71 -2.15
C ARG A 35 -12.01 0.19 -2.72
N MET A 36 -10.90 0.91 -2.52
CA MET A 36 -9.58 0.46 -2.96
C MET A 36 -9.17 -0.83 -2.25
N LEU A 37 -9.34 -0.88 -0.92
CA LEU A 37 -9.06 -2.10 -0.15
C LEU A 37 -9.93 -3.28 -0.63
N ALA A 38 -11.25 -3.08 -0.77
CA ALA A 38 -12.16 -4.13 -1.23
C ALA A 38 -11.82 -4.63 -2.64
N ALA A 39 -11.35 -3.76 -3.54
CA ALA A 39 -10.89 -4.16 -4.87
C ALA A 39 -9.65 -5.05 -4.80
N VAL A 40 -8.68 -4.68 -3.96
CA VAL A 40 -7.40 -5.40 -3.81
C VAL A 40 -7.57 -6.73 -3.06
N LEU A 41 -8.46 -6.79 -2.06
CA LEU A 41 -8.75 -8.02 -1.32
C LEU A 41 -9.29 -9.15 -2.20
N LYS A 42 -9.84 -8.85 -3.39
CA LYS A 42 -10.20 -9.89 -4.37
C LYS A 42 -9.02 -10.71 -4.87
N ALA A 43 -7.79 -10.21 -4.69
CA ALA A 43 -6.55 -10.88 -5.04
C ALA A 43 -5.78 -11.42 -3.82
N LYS A 44 -6.37 -11.41 -2.61
CA LYS A 44 -5.68 -11.75 -1.35
C LYS A 44 -5.09 -13.18 -1.31
N ASP A 45 -5.61 -14.09 -2.12
CA ASP A 45 -5.09 -15.46 -2.22
C ASP A 45 -3.82 -15.55 -3.09
N ARG A 46 -3.48 -14.47 -3.80
CA ARG A 46 -2.31 -14.39 -4.71
C ARG A 46 -1.25 -13.41 -4.20
N ILE A 47 -1.66 -12.38 -3.46
CA ILE A 47 -0.77 -11.32 -2.97
C ILE A 47 -1.08 -11.01 -1.51
N ARG A 48 -0.07 -10.50 -0.79
CA ARG A 48 -0.25 -10.03 0.59
C ARG A 48 -0.89 -8.64 0.57
N VAL A 49 -1.93 -8.44 1.37
CA VAL A 49 -2.66 -7.16 1.44
C VAL A 49 -2.56 -6.61 2.85
N TYR A 50 -2.10 -5.36 2.96
CA TYR A 50 -1.93 -4.66 4.24
C TYR A 50 -2.81 -3.42 4.32
N PRO A 51 -3.98 -3.50 4.97
CA PRO A 51 -4.73 -2.30 5.34
C PRO A 51 -3.93 -1.45 6.34
N VAL A 52 -3.80 -0.15 6.08
CA VAL A 52 -3.10 0.78 6.98
C VAL A 52 -4.03 1.92 7.39
N ASN A 53 -4.38 1.97 8.67
CA ASN A 53 -5.14 3.04 9.31
C ASN A 53 -5.04 2.93 10.84
N PRO A 54 -4.54 3.96 11.55
CA PRO A 54 -4.35 3.90 13.02
C PRO A 54 -5.65 3.83 13.83
N ARG A 55 -6.82 3.98 13.19
CA ARG A 55 -8.12 3.92 13.87
C ARG A 55 -8.72 2.52 13.95
N TYR A 56 -8.13 1.55 13.27
CA TYR A 56 -8.70 0.21 13.14
C TYR A 56 -7.61 -0.84 13.38
N GLU A 57 -7.95 -1.89 14.11
CA GLU A 57 -7.09 -3.06 14.30
C GLU A 57 -7.35 -4.13 13.24
N GLU A 58 -8.54 -4.12 12.64
CA GLU A 58 -8.97 -5.05 11.61
C GLU A 58 -10.00 -4.39 10.66
N ILE A 59 -9.93 -4.73 9.37
CA ILE A 59 -10.90 -4.32 8.35
C ILE A 59 -11.15 -5.52 7.42
N GLN A 60 -12.42 -5.93 7.24
CA GLN A 60 -12.79 -7.05 6.36
C GLN A 60 -11.99 -8.33 6.66
N ASP A 61 -11.98 -8.74 7.93
CA ASP A 61 -11.27 -9.93 8.45
C ASP A 61 -9.76 -9.93 8.13
N THR A 62 -9.18 -8.73 7.93
CA THR A 62 -7.78 -8.54 7.60
C THR A 62 -7.17 -7.58 8.60
N ARG A 63 -6.10 -8.02 9.29
CA ARG A 63 -5.37 -7.20 10.25
C ARG A 63 -4.97 -5.86 9.65
N CYS A 64 -5.28 -4.78 10.35
CA CYS A 64 -4.95 -3.42 9.98
C CYS A 64 -3.78 -2.91 10.83
N TYR A 65 -2.88 -2.16 10.20
CA TYR A 65 -1.69 -1.61 10.84
C TYR A 65 -1.80 -0.09 11.01
N PRO A 66 -1.19 0.50 12.06
CA PRO A 66 -1.32 1.93 12.30
C PRO A 66 -0.53 2.80 11.31
N SER A 67 0.60 2.31 10.81
CA SER A 67 1.44 2.99 9.82
C SER A 67 2.12 2.01 8.87
N VAL A 68 2.78 2.52 7.83
CA VAL A 68 3.55 1.67 6.89
C VAL A 68 4.80 1.09 7.58
N THR A 69 5.37 1.79 8.56
CA THR A 69 6.57 1.31 9.27
C THR A 69 6.28 0.11 10.19
N ASP A 70 5.04 -0.02 10.67
CA ASP A 70 4.57 -1.11 11.53
C ASP A 70 4.30 -2.44 10.77
N LEU A 71 4.37 -2.43 9.43
CA LEU A 71 4.17 -3.64 8.63
C LEU A 71 5.23 -4.70 8.94
N PRO A 72 4.92 -6.00 8.81
CA PRO A 72 5.92 -7.06 9.07
C PRO A 72 7.08 -7.05 8.06
N GLU A 73 6.84 -6.55 6.86
CA GLU A 73 7.82 -6.44 5.77
C GLU A 73 7.56 -5.19 4.93
N ALA A 74 8.48 -4.85 4.04
CA ALA A 74 8.28 -3.78 3.08
C ALA A 74 7.32 -4.23 1.98
N PRO A 75 6.18 -3.54 1.77
CA PRO A 75 5.29 -3.85 0.66
C PRO A 75 5.97 -3.46 -0.66
N ASP A 76 5.67 -4.20 -1.73
CA ASP A 76 6.14 -3.88 -3.08
C ASP A 76 5.52 -2.58 -3.59
N LEU A 77 4.24 -2.36 -3.26
CA LEU A 77 3.44 -1.21 -3.69
C LEU A 77 2.67 -0.58 -2.53
N VAL A 78 2.63 0.76 -2.46
CA VAL A 78 1.79 1.50 -1.49
C VAL A 78 0.73 2.35 -2.20
N GLY A 79 -0.55 2.01 -1.98
CA GLY A 79 -1.69 2.82 -2.38
C GLY A 79 -2.03 3.87 -1.32
N ILE A 80 -1.86 5.16 -1.65
CA ILE A 80 -2.06 6.28 -0.72
C ILE A 80 -3.43 6.93 -0.95
N VAL A 81 -4.35 6.76 0.00
CA VAL A 81 -5.72 7.31 -0.04
C VAL A 81 -6.01 8.10 1.24
N VAL A 82 -5.23 9.16 1.46
CA VAL A 82 -5.31 10.02 2.65
C VAL A 82 -5.51 11.49 2.26
N PRO A 83 -5.94 12.37 3.18
CA PRO A 83 -5.96 13.81 2.93
C PRO A 83 -4.58 14.34 2.53
N TYR A 84 -4.56 15.39 1.70
CA TYR A 84 -3.34 15.93 1.06
C TYR A 84 -2.21 16.23 2.08
N ASN A 85 -2.56 16.73 3.26
CA ASN A 85 -1.60 17.11 4.30
C ASN A 85 -0.89 15.91 4.94
N ARG A 86 -1.34 14.68 4.70
CA ARG A 86 -0.71 13.44 5.19
C ARG A 86 0.13 12.72 4.15
N VAL A 87 0.03 13.10 2.88
CA VAL A 87 0.70 12.38 1.77
C VAL A 87 2.22 12.33 1.97
N LEU A 88 2.84 13.45 2.34
CA LEU A 88 4.30 13.51 2.54
C LEU A 88 4.76 12.63 3.71
N ASP A 89 3.98 12.53 4.78
CA ASP A 89 4.31 11.66 5.92
C ASP A 89 4.29 10.20 5.48
N VAL A 90 3.24 9.78 4.76
CA VAL A 90 3.12 8.41 4.23
C VAL A 90 4.26 8.09 3.26
N LEU A 91 4.64 9.01 2.38
CA LEU A 91 5.78 8.80 1.47
C LEU A 91 7.10 8.59 2.24
N ARG A 92 7.32 9.34 3.33
CA ARG A 92 8.50 9.14 4.20
C ARG A 92 8.46 7.79 4.90
N GLU A 93 7.31 7.39 5.43
CA GLU A 93 7.12 6.08 6.06
C GLU A 93 7.39 4.94 5.06
N SER A 94 6.85 5.04 3.84
CA SER A 94 7.09 4.06 2.75
C SER A 94 8.56 3.98 2.37
N HIS A 95 9.23 5.12 2.22
CA HIS A 95 10.66 5.16 1.93
C HIS A 95 11.48 4.52 3.05
N GLN A 96 11.19 4.87 4.32
CA GLN A 96 11.85 4.31 5.48
C GLN A 96 11.65 2.80 5.58
N LYS A 97 10.46 2.30 5.24
CA LYS A 97 10.17 0.86 5.22
C LYS A 97 10.90 0.14 4.08
N GLY A 98 11.30 0.84 3.03
CA GLY A 98 12.03 0.31 1.89
C GLY A 98 11.18 0.01 0.66
N THR A 99 9.94 0.51 0.62
CA THR A 99 9.04 0.38 -0.55
C THR A 99 9.63 1.06 -1.78
N ARG A 100 9.41 0.45 -2.96
CA ARG A 100 10.01 0.86 -4.24
C ARG A 100 8.98 1.37 -5.28
N ALA A 101 7.69 1.21 -5.02
CA ALA A 101 6.58 1.68 -5.87
C ALA A 101 5.40 2.20 -5.04
#